data_AF-A0A068UNQ8-F1
#
_entry.id   AF-A0A068UNQ8-F1
#
_cell.length_a   1.000
_cell.length_b   1.000
_cell.length_c   1.000
_cell.angle_alpha   90.00
_cell.angle_beta   90.00
_cell.angle_gamma   90.00
#
_symmetry.space_group_name_H-M   'P 1'
#
loop_
_entity.id
_entity.type
_entity.pdbx_description
1 polymer ?
#
loop_
_entity_poly.entity_id
_entity_poly.type
_entity_poly.pdbx_seq_one_letter_code
_entity_poly.pdbx_strand_id
1 'polypeptide(L)' 'MLDTGVIGQLKFSSVALARQYMKRIAKELESSGPVQDDDLLIQGVRFAYRVHQFAGGFDADTLLAFEELRRFCTTGPTQ' A
#
# COMPACT_ATOMS: atom_id res chain seq x y z
N MET A 1 20.85 9.61 -10.85
CA MET A 1 21.74 8.58 -10.27
C MET A 1 20.85 7.60 -9.54
N LEU A 2 20.66 6.39 -10.05
CA LEU A 2 20.03 5.33 -9.28
C LEU A 2 21.03 4.99 -8.17
N ASP A 3 20.65 5.13 -6.90
CA ASP A 3 21.45 4.62 -5.79
C ASP A 3 21.54 3.10 -5.95
N THR A 4 22.55 2.59 -6.66
CA THR A 4 22.73 1.15 -6.91
C THR A 4 23.36 0.41 -5.73
N GLY A 5 23.63 1.11 -4.62
CA GLY A 5 24.12 0.52 -3.38
C GLY A 5 23.06 -0.30 -2.66
N VAL A 6 23.49 -1.02 -1.61
CA VAL A 6 22.62 -1.89 -0.78
C VAL A 6 21.37 -1.14 -0.28
N ILE A 7 21.51 0.13 0.08
CA ILE A 7 20.38 0.96 0.53
C ILE A 7 19.34 1.15 -0.59
N GLY A 8 19.76 1.42 -1.82
CA GLY A 8 18.82 1.59 -2.91
C GLY A 8 18.15 0.28 -3.34
N GLN A 9 18.86 -0.85 -3.26
CA GLN A 9 18.22 -2.17 -3.43
C GLN A 9 17.18 -2.43 -2.34
N LEU A 10 17.48 -2.12 -1.07
CA LEU A 10 16.51 -2.24 0.03
C LEU A 10 15.28 -1.36 -0.20
N LYS A 11 15.46 -0.10 -0.64
CA LYS A 11 14.35 0.79 -0.99
C LYS A 11 13.50 0.21 -2.11
N PHE A 12 14.14 -0.24 -3.20
CA PHE A 12 13.45 -0.83 -4.34
C PHE A 12 12.65 -2.08 -3.94
N SER A 13 13.27 -3.02 -3.23
CA SER A 13 12.59 -4.23 -2.74
C SER A 13 11.45 -3.91 -1.77
N SER A 14 11.61 -2.89 -0.92
CA SER A 14 10.54 -2.44 -0.01
C SER A 14 9.34 -1.89 -0.77
N VAL A 15 9.56 -1.09 -1.83
CA VAL A 15 8.49 -0.57 -2.70
C VAL A 15 7.77 -1.70 -3.42
N ALA A 16 8.52 -2.66 -3.97
CA ALA A 16 7.92 -3.84 -4.60
C ALA A 16 7.06 -4.65 -3.61
N LEU A 17 7.54 -4.81 -2.38
CA LEU A 17 6.80 -5.48 -1.31
C LEU A 17 5.52 -4.71 -0.93
N ALA A 18 5.61 -3.39 -0.76
CA ALA A 18 4.45 -2.54 -0.50
C ALA A 18 3.37 -2.71 -1.57
N ARG A 19 3.75 -2.71 -2.85
CA ARG A 19 2.82 -2.95 -3.93
C ARG A 19 2.12 -4.30 -3.83
N GLN A 20 2.87 -5.39 -3.63
CA GLN A 20 2.27 -6.72 -3.52
C GLN A 20 1.33 -6.82 -2.32
N TYR A 21 1.72 -6.20 -1.20
CA TYR A 21 0.92 -6.18 0.01
C TYR A 21 -0.39 -5.41 -0.19
N MET A 22 -0.36 -4.21 -0.78
CA MET A 22 -1.57 -3.42 -1.06
C MET A 22 -2.53 -4.16 -2.00
N LYS A 23 -2.00 -4.80 -3.06
CA LYS A 23 -2.81 -5.62 -3.97
C LYS A 23 -3.47 -6.81 -3.26
N ARG A 24 -2.75 -7.44 -2.33
CA ARG A 24 -3.30 -8.53 -1.53
C ARG A 24 -4.42 -8.03 -0.63
N ILE A 25 -4.20 -6.92 0.07
CA ILE A 25 -5.25 -6.33 0.91
C ILE A 25 -6.47 -6.00 0.08
N ALA A 26 -6.34 -5.31 -1.05
CA ALA A 26 -7.48 -5.00 -1.93
C ALA A 26 -8.29 -6.26 -2.29
N LYS A 27 -7.61 -7.37 -2.61
CA LYS A 27 -8.26 -8.65 -2.90
C LYS A 27 -8.99 -9.26 -1.69
N GLU A 28 -8.43 -9.16 -0.48
CA GLU A 28 -9.10 -9.63 0.73
C GLU A 28 -10.30 -8.74 1.09
N LEU A 29 -10.19 -7.42 0.90
CA LEU A 29 -11.28 -6.46 1.12
C LEU A 29 -12.46 -6.68 0.17
N GLU A 30 -12.18 -7.07 -1.08
CA GLU A 30 -13.21 -7.47 -2.04
C GLU A 30 -13.94 -8.75 -1.64
N SER A 31 -13.31 -9.65 -0.88
CA SER A 31 -13.84 -10.96 -0.53
C SER A 31 -14.55 -10.99 0.82
N SER A 32 -14.14 -10.16 1.78
CA SER A 32 -14.50 -10.29 3.21
C SER A 32 -15.57 -9.31 3.71
N GLY A 33 -15.91 -8.27 2.95
CA GLY A 33 -17.01 -7.34 3.26
C GLY A 33 -16.69 -6.33 4.38
N PRO A 34 -17.50 -5.27 4.53
CA PRO A 34 -17.06 -3.98 5.09
C PRO A 34 -16.78 -3.92 6.60
N VAL A 35 -17.11 -4.94 7.41
CA VAL A 35 -17.17 -4.80 8.89
C VAL A 35 -15.92 -5.32 9.62
N GLN A 36 -15.16 -6.25 9.03
CA GLN A 36 -13.97 -6.84 9.67
C GLN A 36 -12.64 -6.26 9.16
N ASP A 37 -12.73 -5.31 8.23
CA ASP A 37 -11.66 -5.06 7.27
C ASP A 37 -11.01 -3.66 7.39
N ASP A 38 -11.58 -2.79 8.22
CA ASP A 38 -11.01 -1.47 8.52
C ASP A 38 -9.63 -1.58 9.19
N ASP A 39 -9.44 -2.55 10.09
CA ASP A 39 -8.15 -2.79 10.73
C ASP A 39 -7.09 -3.24 9.70
N LEU A 40 -7.47 -4.12 8.77
CA LEU A 40 -6.60 -4.60 7.71
C LEU A 40 -6.23 -3.46 6.75
N LEU A 41 -7.20 -2.63 6.37
CA LEU A 41 -7.00 -1.46 5.54
C LEU A 41 -6.08 -0.42 6.21
N ILE A 42 -6.32 -0.09 7.47
CA ILE A 42 -5.50 0.87 8.23
C ILE A 42 -4.06 0.37 8.36
N GLN A 43 -3.86 -0.92 8.62
CA GLN A 43 -2.53 -1.53 8.64
C GLN A 43 -1.85 -1.48 7.26
N GLY A 44 -2.61 -1.77 6.19
CA GLY A 44 -2.23 -1.59 4.80
C GLY A 44 -1.66 -0.22 4.48
N VAL A 45 -2.46 0.81 4.78
CA VAL A 45 -2.11 2.21 4.53
C VAL A 45 -0.90 2.64 5.37
N ARG A 46 -0.84 2.25 6.65
CA ARG A 46 0.31 2.56 7.53
C ARG A 46 1.60 1.94 7.00
N PHE A 47 1.56 0.69 6.54
CA PHE A 47 2.72 0.03 5.97
C PHE A 47 3.18 0.73 4.69
N ALA A 48 2.26 1.00 3.76
CA ALA A 48 2.56 1.72 2.52
C ALA A 48 3.19 3.10 2.81
N TYR A 49 2.65 3.86 3.76
CA TYR A 49 3.20 5.15 4.16
C TYR A 49 4.64 5.05 4.69
N ARG A 50 4.94 4.03 5.51
CA ARG A 50 6.32 3.82 6.02
C ARG A 50 7.29 3.51 4.89
N VAL A 51 6.90 2.67 3.94
CA VAL A 51 7.74 2.36 2.77
C VAL A 51 7.92 3.60 1.88
N HIS A 52 6.87 4.38 1.66
CA HIS A 52 6.94 5.63 0.90
C HIS A 52 7.97 6.61 1.51
N GLN A 53 7.92 6.82 2.83
CA GLN A 53 8.88 7.67 3.54
C GLN A 53 10.31 7.13 3.46
N PHE A 54 10.49 5.80 3.55
CA PHE A 54 11.81 5.18 3.44
C PHE A 54 12.40 5.28 2.03
N ALA A 55 11.59 5.00 1.00
CA ALA A 55 12.02 5.00 -0.39
C ALA A 55 12.12 6.42 -0.98
N GLY A 56 11.45 7.40 -0.37
CA GLY A 56 11.37 8.77 -0.86
C GLY A 56 10.35 8.94 -2.00
N GLY A 57 9.36 8.04 -2.08
CA GLY A 57 8.39 8.04 -3.17
C GLY A 57 7.92 6.65 -3.58
N PHE A 58 6.88 6.63 -4.41
CA PHE A 58 6.44 5.44 -5.14
C PHE A 58 6.64 5.67 -6.63
N ASP A 59 6.94 4.58 -7.34
CA ASP A 59 6.84 4.55 -8.80
C ASP A 59 5.36 4.45 -9.23
N ALA A 60 5.10 4.67 -10.52
CA ALA A 60 3.75 4.80 -11.06
C ALA A 60 2.86 3.58 -10.75
N ASP A 61 3.36 2.37 -10.91
CA ASP A 61 2.57 1.17 -10.67
C ASP A 61 2.27 0.95 -9.17
N THR A 62 3.20 1.34 -8.28
CA THR A 62 2.97 1.26 -6.83
C THR A 62 1.96 2.30 -6.39
N LEU A 63 1.95 3.48 -7.03
CA LEU A 63 0.93 4.51 -6.81
C LEU A 63 -0.46 4.00 -7.23
N LEU A 64 -0.58 3.32 -8.37
CA LEU A 64 -1.84 2.72 -8.80
C LEU A 64 -2.38 1.71 -7.78
N ALA A 65 -1.52 0.83 -7.25
CA ALA A 65 -1.92 -0.11 -6.19
C ALA A 65 -2.36 0.59 -4.90
N PHE A 66 -1.78 1.75 -4.58
CA PHE A 66 -2.21 2.58 -3.45
C PHE A 66 -3.56 3.25 -3.70
N GLU A 67 -3.82 3.73 -4.91
CA GLU A 67 -5.12 4.30 -5.29
C GLU A 67 -6.24 3.26 -5.25
N GLU A 68 -5.99 2.04 -5.70
CA GLU A 68 -6.92 0.91 -5.55
C GLU A 68 -7.26 0.68 -4.08
N LEU A 69 -6.24 0.61 -3.21
CA LEU A 69 -6.45 0.44 -1.77
C LEU A 69 -7.26 1.59 -1.16
N ARG A 70 -7.06 2.83 -1.60
CA ARG A 70 -7.80 4.00 -1.11
C ARG A 70 -9.30 3.96 -1.41
N ARG A 71 -9.75 3.22 -2.43
CA ARG A 71 -11.18 3.10 -2.76
C ARG A 71 -11.98 2.45 -1.64
N PHE A 72 -11.31 1.61 -0.84
CA PHE A 72 -11.90 0.98 0.34
C PHE A 72 -11.92 1.92 1.56
N CYS A 73 -11.09 2.98 1.60
CA CYS A 73 -11.12 3.96 2.69
C CYS A 73 -12.37 4.86 2.65
N THR A 74 -13.05 4.96 1.52
CA THR A 74 -14.19 5.88 1.32
C THR A 74 -15.55 5.31 1.70
N THR A 75 -15.60 4.13 2.33
CA THR A 75 -16.85 3.55 2.87
C THR A 75 -16.99 3.80 4.37
N GLY A 76 -16.89 5.07 4.80
CA GLY A 76 -17.47 5.49 6.09
C GLY A 76 -18.97 5.76 5.91
N PRO A 77 -19.84 5.47 6.89
CA PRO A 77 -21.28 5.56 6.71
C PRO A 77 -21.66 7.01 6.43
N THR A 78 -22.47 7.21 5.39
CA THR A 78 -23.34 8.37 5.28
C THR A 78 -24.20 8.41 6.56
N GLN A 79 -23.86 9.30 7.48
CA GLN A 79 -24.80 9.87 8.45
C GLN A 79 -24.86 11.37 8.20
#